data_AF-A0A7S3QSW4-F1
#
_entry.id   AF-A0A7S3QSW4-F1
#
_cell.length_a   1.000
_cell.length_b   1.000
_cell.length_c   1.000
_cell.angle_alpha   90.00
_cell.angle_beta   90.00
_cell.angle_gamma   90.00
#
_symmetry.space_group_name_H-M   'P 1'
#
loop_
_entity.id
_entity.type
_entity.pdbx_description
1 polymer ?
#
loop_
_entity_poly.entity_id
_entity_poly.type
_entity_poly.pdbx_seq_one_letter_code
_entity_poly.pdbx_strand_id
1 'polypeptide(L)'
;MFHICKGPVAQRLPTPGSAIGLVLPNLPAVAAQLEQLRELIGNVKVAYITPEVLQVTDPHGQCYMVHAHSQFPNFAADRGIVYLQLPCFVGTAAEIARFYSTLLGSPIRVRTQDQQQAGQPIQAEVNMGHPGTKLIFQERKELGSTFTEKDVLRLFSGWHMAFYVADFSGTYSRLRPLLFNNHPYKDKVYNFKDALNFHQYRFQDIVQLPASGTLEDRKGGSLPVLYRISHECRSTAHPNFLRCLFNR
;
A
#
# COMPACT_ATOMS: atom_id res chain seq x y z
N MET A 1 5.05 -7.29 -9.24
CA MET A 1 4.19 -7.54 -10.40
C MET A 1 3.28 -6.34 -10.53
N PHE A 2 3.47 -5.51 -11.56
CA PHE A 2 2.49 -4.47 -11.88
C PHE A 2 1.39 -5.16 -12.68
N HIS A 3 0.17 -5.19 -12.15
CA HIS A 3 -0.96 -5.68 -12.92
C HIS A 3 -1.37 -4.60 -13.93
N ILE A 4 -1.28 -4.91 -15.22
CA ILE A 4 -1.94 -4.10 -16.25
C ILE A 4 -3.45 -4.23 -16.00
N CYS A 5 -4.09 -3.11 -15.68
CA CYS A 5 -5.51 -3.07 -15.37
C CYS A 5 -6.31 -3.54 -16.59
N LYS A 6 -7.13 -4.59 -16.43
CA LYS A 6 -8.14 -4.99 -17.43
C LYS A 6 -9.48 -4.39 -17.02
N GLY A 7 -10.05 -3.53 -17.87
CA GLY A 7 -11.35 -2.89 -17.68
C GLY A 7 -11.43 -1.53 -18.39
N PRO A 8 -12.64 -0.98 -18.61
CA PRO A 8 -12.81 0.32 -19.28
C PRO A 8 -12.34 1.51 -18.42
N VAL A 9 -12.13 1.29 -17.12
CA VAL A 9 -11.69 2.30 -16.16
C VAL A 9 -10.35 1.86 -15.60
N ALA A 10 -9.34 2.72 -15.74
CA ALA A 10 -8.04 2.49 -15.09
C ALA A 10 -8.23 2.46 -13.58
N GLN A 11 -7.74 1.40 -12.92
CA GLN A 11 -7.67 1.41 -11.47
C GLN A 11 -6.66 2.50 -11.10
N ARG A 12 -7.01 3.40 -10.17
CA ARG A 12 -6.08 4.44 -9.66
C ARG A 12 -6.07 4.50 -8.13
N LEU A 13 -4.93 4.74 -7.51
CA LEU A 13 -4.90 5.07 -6.08
C LEU A 13 -5.72 6.34 -5.80
N PRO A 14 -6.18 6.58 -4.56
CA PRO A 14 -6.85 7.83 -4.20
C PRO A 14 -6.06 9.06 -4.63
N THR A 15 -6.66 9.96 -5.40
CA THR A 15 -6.03 11.23 -5.79
C THR A 15 -6.91 12.42 -5.41
N PRO A 16 -6.31 13.55 -4.98
CA PRO A 16 -4.88 13.75 -4.74
C PRO A 16 -4.38 13.04 -3.46
N GLY A 17 -3.07 12.86 -3.35
CA GLY A 17 -2.40 12.49 -2.09
C GLY A 17 -1.81 11.08 -2.00
N SER A 18 -2.15 10.19 -2.95
CA SER A 18 -1.40 8.94 -3.11
C SER A 18 -0.17 9.12 -4.00
N ALA A 19 0.86 8.35 -3.72
CA ALA A 19 2.05 8.27 -4.56
C ALA A 19 2.70 6.88 -4.46
N ILE A 20 3.25 6.40 -5.56
CA ILE A 20 4.11 5.21 -5.58
C ILE A 20 5.55 5.69 -5.62
N GLY A 21 6.29 5.44 -4.53
CA GLY A 21 7.70 5.74 -4.43
C GLY A 21 8.52 4.69 -5.16
N LEU A 22 9.30 5.12 -6.15
CA LEU A 22 10.22 4.29 -6.91
C LEU A 22 11.65 4.75 -6.67
N VAL A 23 12.58 3.81 -6.65
CA VAL A 23 14.00 4.09 -6.88
C VAL A 23 14.35 3.62 -8.28
N LEU A 24 15.03 4.47 -9.03
CA LEU A 24 15.58 4.16 -10.35
C LEU A 24 16.96 4.83 -10.50
N PRO A 25 17.89 4.22 -11.24
CA PRO A 25 19.14 4.87 -11.58
C PRO A 25 18.91 5.94 -12.67
N ASN A 26 19.76 6.97 -12.68
CA ASN A 26 19.84 7.98 -13.74
C ASN A 26 18.48 8.66 -14.08
N LEU A 27 18.00 9.49 -13.16
CA LEU A 27 16.75 10.26 -13.33
C LEU A 27 16.71 11.09 -14.64
N PRO A 28 17.80 11.74 -15.09
CA PRO A 28 17.85 12.39 -16.40
C PRO A 28 17.50 11.47 -17.57
N ALA A 29 18.06 10.26 -17.59
CA ALA A 29 17.72 9.28 -18.63
C ALA A 29 16.26 8.81 -18.52
N VAL A 30 15.74 8.60 -17.30
CA VAL A 30 14.33 8.24 -17.08
C VAL A 30 13.39 9.33 -17.63
N ALA A 31 13.66 10.59 -17.32
CA ALA A 31 12.86 11.71 -17.83
C ALA A 31 12.90 11.80 -19.36
N ALA A 32 14.08 11.67 -19.97
CA ALA A 32 14.24 11.70 -21.42
C ALA A 32 13.49 10.54 -22.10
N GLN A 33 13.55 9.33 -21.53
CA GLN A 33 12.81 8.17 -22.04
C GLN A 33 11.30 8.36 -21.96
N LEU A 34 10.79 8.90 -20.85
CA LEU A 34 9.36 9.16 -20.70
C LEU A 34 8.83 10.19 -21.72
N GLU A 35 9.62 11.22 -22.03
CA GLU A 35 9.24 12.19 -23.08
C GLU A 35 9.27 11.55 -24.48
N GLN A 36 10.24 10.69 -24.78
CA GLN A 36 10.28 9.96 -26.05
C GLN A 36 9.07 9.02 -26.22
N LEU A 37 8.64 8.38 -25.13
CA LEU A 37 7.53 7.44 -25.15
C LEU A 37 6.16 8.12 -25.07
N ARG A 38 6.10 9.44 -24.85
CA ARG A 38 4.86 10.19 -24.61
C ARG A 38 3.81 10.00 -25.69
N GLU A 39 4.21 9.92 -26.96
CA GLU A 39 3.28 9.66 -28.07
C GLU A 39 2.65 8.26 -28.00
N LEU A 40 3.38 7.28 -27.46
CA LEU A 40 2.92 5.89 -27.35
C LEU A 40 2.08 5.64 -26.09
N ILE A 41 2.46 6.27 -24.97
CA ILE A 41 1.84 6.00 -23.66
C ILE A 41 0.82 7.06 -23.24
N GLY A 42 0.68 8.16 -23.99
CA GLY A 42 -0.29 9.22 -23.74
C GLY A 42 0.26 10.35 -22.86
N ASN A 43 -0.64 11.12 -22.24
CA ASN A 43 -0.29 12.36 -21.54
C ASN A 43 0.38 12.13 -20.18
N VAL A 44 1.64 11.71 -20.20
CA VAL A 44 2.51 11.68 -19.03
C VAL A 44 3.03 13.08 -18.72
N LYS A 45 3.05 13.44 -17.43
CA LYS A 45 3.66 14.69 -16.94
C LYS A 45 4.88 14.34 -16.10
N VAL A 46 6.01 14.97 -16.42
CA VAL A 46 7.27 14.78 -15.72
C VAL A 46 7.71 16.12 -15.13
N ALA A 47 8.05 16.14 -13.85
CA ALA A 47 8.52 17.33 -13.16
C ALA A 47 9.64 16.98 -12.17
N TYR A 48 10.76 17.71 -12.22
CA TYR A 48 11.77 17.64 -11.17
C TYR A 48 11.27 18.40 -9.95
N ILE A 49 11.18 17.70 -8.81
CA ILE A 49 10.90 18.32 -7.51
C ILE A 49 12.21 18.77 -6.87
N THR A 50 13.25 17.94 -7.02
CA THR A 50 14.65 18.23 -6.70
C THR A 50 15.52 17.54 -7.76
N PRO A 51 16.84 17.80 -7.83
CA PRO A 51 17.74 17.03 -8.71
C PRO A 51 17.69 15.51 -8.47
N GLU A 52 17.41 15.09 -7.23
CA GLU A 52 17.35 13.69 -6.81
C GLU A 52 15.93 13.10 -6.82
N VAL A 53 14.90 13.89 -7.16
CA VAL A 53 13.50 13.46 -7.10
C VAL A 53 12.71 13.97 -8.30
N LEU A 54 12.17 13.03 -9.07
CA LEU A 54 11.29 13.25 -10.20
C LEU A 54 9.85 12.84 -9.83
N GLN A 55 8.90 13.75 -9.98
CA GLN A 55 7.48 13.43 -9.95
C GLN A 55 7.00 13.10 -11.36
N VAL A 56 6.40 11.93 -11.51
CA VAL A 56 5.80 11.47 -12.77
C VAL A 56 4.31 11.21 -12.52
N THR A 57 3.46 11.84 -13.31
CA THR A 57 2.02 11.56 -13.32
C THR A 57 1.68 10.85 -14.62
N ASP A 58 1.09 9.66 -14.53
CA ASP A 58 0.67 8.91 -15.71
C ASP A 58 -0.64 9.48 -16.32
N PRO A 59 -1.06 9.01 -17.51
CA PRO A 59 -2.24 9.52 -18.18
C PRO A 59 -3.56 9.29 -17.42
N HIS A 60 -3.56 8.39 -16.44
CA HIS A 60 -4.71 8.08 -15.60
C HIS A 60 -4.68 8.84 -14.26
N GLY A 61 -3.69 9.70 -14.07
CA GLY A 61 -3.51 10.53 -12.88
C GLY A 61 -2.79 9.83 -11.73
N GLN A 62 -2.23 8.64 -11.95
CA GLN A 62 -1.42 7.97 -10.93
C GLN A 62 -0.10 8.72 -10.75
N CYS A 63 0.22 9.05 -9.51
CA CYS A 63 1.47 9.74 -9.16
C CYS A 63 2.55 8.73 -8.78
N TYR A 64 3.73 8.92 -9.34
CA TYR A 64 4.96 8.21 -9.03
C TYR A 64 6.00 9.23 -8.58
N MET A 65 6.67 8.96 -7.47
CA MET A 65 7.80 9.73 -6.99
C MET A 65 9.05 8.90 -7.22
N VAL A 66 9.83 9.24 -8.22
CA VAL A 66 11.05 8.53 -8.62
C VAL A 66 12.24 9.21 -7.97
N HIS A 67 12.93 8.46 -7.12
CA HIS A 67 14.05 8.93 -6.33
C HIS A 67 15.36 8.36 -6.86
N ALA A 68 16.42 9.16 -6.77
CA ALA A 68 17.77 8.65 -6.90
C ALA A 68 18.07 7.65 -5.78
N HIS A 69 18.85 6.61 -6.09
CA HIS A 69 19.20 5.55 -5.13
C HIS A 69 19.88 6.10 -3.85
N SER A 70 20.65 7.18 -3.97
CA SER A 70 21.31 7.86 -2.83
C SER A 70 20.35 8.33 -1.73
N GLN A 71 19.06 8.54 -2.04
CA GLN A 71 18.03 8.89 -1.05
C GLN A 71 17.60 7.70 -0.19
N PHE A 72 17.92 6.47 -0.60
CA PHE A 72 17.50 5.23 0.05
C PHE A 72 18.70 4.28 0.27
N PRO A 73 19.71 4.68 1.08
CA PRO A 73 20.94 3.92 1.26
C PRO A 73 20.74 2.51 1.83
N ASN A 74 19.61 2.27 2.51
CA ASN A 74 19.25 0.97 3.08
C ASN A 74 18.44 0.08 2.13
N PHE A 75 18.13 0.56 0.92
CA PHE A 75 17.41 -0.21 -0.09
C PHE A 75 18.44 -0.89 -1.00
N ALA A 76 18.59 -2.21 -0.86
CA ALA A 76 19.71 -2.93 -1.47
C ALA A 76 19.68 -2.94 -3.01
N ALA A 77 18.50 -2.85 -3.62
CA ALA A 77 18.35 -2.87 -5.07
C ALA A 77 18.55 -1.48 -5.69
N ASP A 78 19.17 -1.42 -6.87
CA ASP A 78 19.34 -0.19 -7.65
C ASP A 78 18.01 0.33 -8.24
N ARG A 79 16.96 -0.50 -8.20
CA ARG A 79 15.62 -0.22 -8.70
C ARG A 79 14.54 -0.92 -7.89
N GLY A 80 13.38 -0.30 -7.74
CA GLY A 80 12.22 -0.96 -7.13
C GLY A 80 11.21 -0.02 -6.50
N ILE A 81 10.18 -0.59 -5.87
CA ILE A 81 9.16 0.14 -5.11
C ILE A 81 9.67 0.32 -3.67
N VAL A 82 9.91 1.56 -3.26
CA VAL A 82 10.38 1.90 -1.92
C VAL A 82 9.25 2.33 -0.99
N TYR A 83 8.16 2.87 -1.52
CA TYR A 83 6.98 3.06 -0.70
C TYR A 83 5.69 3.13 -1.51
N LEU A 84 4.60 2.89 -0.80
CA LEU A 84 3.25 3.25 -1.23
C LEU A 84 2.72 4.28 -0.23
N GLN A 85 2.42 5.49 -0.69
CA GLN A 85 1.77 6.52 0.13
C GLN A 85 0.29 6.58 -0.20
N LEU A 86 -0.54 6.60 0.84
CA LEU A 86 -1.99 6.63 0.77
C LEU A 86 -2.52 7.75 1.68
N PRO A 87 -3.45 8.58 1.20
CA PRO A 87 -4.10 9.58 2.05
C PRO A 87 -5.08 8.88 2.99
N CYS A 88 -5.21 9.35 4.22
CA CYS A 88 -6.19 8.88 5.21
C CYS A 88 -6.83 10.06 5.95
N PHE A 89 -7.94 9.79 6.62
CA PHE A 89 -8.66 10.79 7.41
C PHE A 89 -7.84 11.26 8.61
N VAL A 90 -8.04 12.51 9.01
CA VAL A 90 -7.37 13.08 10.18
C VAL A 90 -7.72 12.27 11.44
N GLY A 91 -6.72 11.95 12.24
CA GLY A 91 -6.83 11.13 13.45
C GLY A 91 -6.81 9.61 13.23
N THR A 92 -6.63 9.12 12.00
CA THR A 92 -6.68 7.67 11.71
C THR A 92 -5.31 7.02 11.51
N ALA A 93 -4.25 7.79 11.25
CA ALA A 93 -2.96 7.22 10.87
C ALA A 93 -2.39 6.29 11.96
N ALA A 94 -2.44 6.70 13.23
CA ALA A 94 -1.92 5.91 14.35
C ALA A 94 -2.67 4.57 14.53
N GLU A 95 -4.00 4.60 14.43
CA GLU A 95 -4.83 3.39 14.56
C GLU A 95 -4.66 2.44 13.37
N ILE A 96 -4.50 2.99 12.15
CA ILE A 96 -4.11 2.21 10.99
C ILE A 96 -2.75 1.54 11.24
N ALA A 97 -1.75 2.26 11.75
CA ALA A 97 -0.45 1.67 12.09
C ALA A 97 -0.60 0.53 13.11
N ARG A 98 -1.41 0.75 14.15
CA ARG A 98 -1.67 -0.24 15.19
C ARG A 98 -2.29 -1.51 14.61
N PHE A 99 -3.20 -1.41 13.64
CA PHE A 99 -3.72 -2.57 12.91
C PHE A 99 -2.61 -3.41 12.30
N TYR A 100 -1.69 -2.80 11.54
CA TYR A 100 -0.57 -3.52 10.92
C TYR A 100 0.38 -4.13 11.96
N SER A 101 0.76 -3.36 12.98
CA SER A 101 1.64 -3.87 14.03
C SER A 101 1.02 -5.05 14.78
N THR A 102 -0.30 -5.04 15.01
CA THR A 102 -0.98 -6.03 15.86
C THR A 102 -1.33 -7.29 15.08
N LEU A 103 -1.92 -7.14 13.88
CA LEU A 103 -2.40 -8.30 13.13
C LEU A 103 -1.34 -8.89 12.20
N LEU A 104 -0.43 -8.05 11.68
CA LEU A 104 0.62 -8.47 10.75
C LEU A 104 2.01 -8.54 11.40
N GLY A 105 2.18 -8.03 12.61
CA GLY A 105 3.49 -7.97 13.27
C GLY A 105 4.46 -6.99 12.61
N SER A 106 3.96 -6.08 11.76
CA SER A 106 4.80 -5.15 11.00
C SER A 106 5.42 -4.09 11.92
N PRO A 107 6.73 -3.80 11.80
CA PRO A 107 7.31 -2.66 12.49
C PRO A 107 6.68 -1.35 12.01
N ILE A 108 6.32 -0.48 12.93
CA ILE A 108 5.67 0.80 12.62
C ILE A 108 6.45 2.00 13.18
N ARG A 109 6.25 3.16 12.54
CA ARG A 109 6.67 4.46 13.04
C ARG A 109 5.56 5.47 12.77
N VAL A 110 4.99 6.04 13.83
CA VAL A 110 4.05 7.15 13.71
C VAL A 110 4.82 8.45 13.91
N ARG A 111 4.74 9.38 12.96
CA ARG A 111 5.32 10.71 13.08
C ARG A 111 4.22 11.69 13.46
N THR A 112 4.24 12.18 14.69
CA THR A 112 3.34 13.21 15.21
C THR A 112 3.87 14.61 14.91
N GLN A 113 3.02 15.64 15.06
CA GLN A 113 3.40 17.04 14.82
C GLN A 113 4.63 17.47 15.64
N ASP A 114 4.75 17.01 16.88
CA ASP A 114 5.88 17.34 17.77
C ASP A 114 7.22 16.73 17.31
N GLN A 115 7.17 15.67 16.51
CA GLN A 115 8.33 14.97 15.97
C GLN A 115 8.65 15.37 14.51
N GLN A 116 7.88 16.28 13.94
CA GLN A 116 8.06 16.77 12.58
C GLN A 116 8.42 18.26 12.58
N GLN A 117 9.03 18.73 11.49
CA GLN A 117 9.13 20.16 11.24
C GLN A 117 7.72 20.77 11.19
N ALA A 118 7.54 21.95 11.79
CA ALA A 118 6.26 22.64 11.84
C ALA A 118 5.62 22.70 10.43
N GLY A 119 4.37 22.22 10.32
CA GLY A 119 3.60 22.22 9.07
C GLY A 119 3.62 20.92 8.27
N GLN A 120 4.39 19.91 8.67
CA GLN A 120 4.31 18.57 8.05
C GLN A 120 3.05 17.82 8.49
N PRO A 121 2.46 16.98 7.61
CA PRO A 121 1.28 16.19 7.93
C PRO A 121 1.63 14.97 8.79
N ILE A 122 0.75 14.65 9.75
CA ILE A 122 0.83 13.42 10.55
C ILE A 122 0.81 12.22 9.60
N GLN A 123 1.72 11.28 9.83
CA GLN A 123 1.76 10.05 9.03
C GLN A 123 2.17 8.82 9.85
N ALA A 124 1.64 7.68 9.45
CA ALA A 124 2.06 6.37 9.90
C ALA A 124 2.86 5.67 8.81
N GLU A 125 4.06 5.24 9.15
CA GLU A 125 4.91 4.39 8.33
C GLU A 125 4.82 2.95 8.85
N VAL A 126 4.50 2.02 7.96
CA VAL A 126 4.50 0.59 8.22
C VAL A 126 5.58 -0.03 7.36
N ASN A 127 6.59 -0.64 7.99
CA ASN A 127 7.62 -1.36 7.25
C ASN A 127 7.04 -2.68 6.73
N MET A 128 7.17 -2.91 5.42
CA MET A 128 6.60 -4.07 4.75
C MET A 128 7.65 -4.67 3.80
N GLY A 129 7.93 -5.97 3.95
CA GLY A 129 8.85 -6.67 3.03
C GLY A 129 10.33 -6.38 3.31
N HIS A 130 11.08 -5.99 2.26
CA HIS A 130 12.52 -5.74 2.33
C HIS A 130 12.83 -4.48 3.17
N PRO A 131 13.97 -4.43 3.89
CA PRO A 131 14.43 -3.21 4.53
C PRO A 131 14.35 -1.99 3.61
N GLY A 132 13.71 -0.93 4.09
CA GLY A 132 13.52 0.31 3.33
C GLY A 132 12.19 0.40 2.56
N THR A 133 11.45 -0.70 2.37
CA THR A 133 10.11 -0.63 1.75
C THR A 133 9.02 -0.32 2.78
N LYS A 134 8.18 0.68 2.48
CA LYS A 134 7.17 1.19 3.42
C LYS A 134 5.78 1.34 2.82
N LEU A 135 4.77 1.17 3.66
CA LEU A 135 3.43 1.66 3.43
C LEU A 135 3.21 2.89 4.31
N ILE A 136 2.81 4.01 3.72
CA ILE A 136 2.68 5.30 4.39
C ILE A 136 1.23 5.72 4.34
N PHE A 137 0.60 5.90 5.50
CA PHE A 137 -0.71 6.52 5.63
C PHE A 137 -0.53 7.95 6.10
N GLN A 138 -0.87 8.92 5.26
CA GLN A 138 -0.69 10.33 5.54
C GLN A 138 -2.04 10.99 5.77
N GLU A 139 -2.19 11.69 6.89
CA GLU A 139 -3.43 12.40 7.19
C GLU A 139 -3.59 13.62 6.30
N ARG A 140 -4.81 13.79 5.77
CA ARG A 140 -5.13 14.85 4.82
C ARG A 140 -6.21 15.77 5.38
N LYS A 141 -5.89 17.05 5.52
CA LYS A 141 -6.82 18.06 6.05
C LYS A 141 -8.10 18.11 5.23
N GLU A 142 -7.99 17.96 3.91
CA GLU A 142 -9.10 17.94 2.96
C GLU A 142 -10.05 16.74 3.11
N LEU A 143 -9.61 15.64 3.74
CA LEU A 143 -10.48 14.51 4.05
C LEU A 143 -11.27 14.73 5.35
N GLY A 144 -10.81 15.64 6.22
CA GLY A 144 -11.45 15.97 7.50
C GLY A 144 -11.21 14.92 8.60
N SER A 145 -11.68 15.24 9.80
CA SER A 145 -11.62 14.38 11.00
C SER A 145 -12.91 13.62 11.28
N THR A 146 -13.99 13.95 10.58
CA THR A 146 -15.30 13.32 10.70
C THR A 146 -15.63 12.65 9.38
N PHE A 147 -15.80 11.34 9.40
CA PHE A 147 -16.05 10.53 8.21
C PHE A 147 -16.99 9.37 8.52
N THR A 148 -17.65 8.89 7.49
CA THR A 148 -18.47 7.67 7.52
C THR A 148 -17.75 6.54 6.80
N GLU A 149 -18.23 5.31 6.97
CA GLU A 149 -17.74 4.17 6.18
C GLU A 149 -17.86 4.45 4.67
N LYS A 150 -18.93 5.11 4.22
CA LYS A 150 -19.10 5.50 2.80
C LYS A 150 -17.99 6.44 2.31
N ASP A 151 -17.46 7.31 3.17
CA ASP A 151 -16.33 8.18 2.82
C ASP A 151 -15.04 7.36 2.65
N VAL A 152 -14.81 6.37 3.53
CA VAL A 152 -13.68 5.44 3.41
C VAL A 152 -13.75 4.62 2.12
N LEU A 153 -14.94 4.08 1.80
CA LEU A 153 -15.15 3.30 0.58
C LEU A 153 -14.93 4.12 -0.70
N ARG A 154 -15.15 5.44 -0.68
CA ARG A 154 -14.87 6.31 -1.84
C ARG A 154 -13.38 6.43 -2.18
N LEU A 155 -12.49 6.16 -1.23
CA LEU A 155 -11.05 6.09 -1.50
C LEU A 155 -10.69 4.79 -2.24
N PHE A 156 -11.50 3.74 -2.13
CA PHE A 156 -11.17 2.44 -2.71
C PHE A 156 -11.68 2.28 -4.15
N SER A 157 -10.76 2.05 -5.08
CA SER A 157 -11.03 1.90 -6.52
C SER A 157 -10.73 0.49 -7.06
N GLY A 158 -10.51 -0.49 -6.18
CA GLY A 158 -10.17 -1.87 -6.57
C GLY A 158 -8.67 -2.19 -6.59
N TRP A 159 -7.80 -1.27 -6.15
CA TRP A 159 -6.37 -1.53 -6.03
C TRP A 159 -6.06 -2.64 -5.04
N HIS A 160 -5.04 -3.43 -5.36
CA HIS A 160 -4.50 -4.41 -4.44
C HIS A 160 -2.98 -4.29 -4.36
N MET A 161 -2.44 -4.64 -3.20
CA MET A 161 -1.02 -4.83 -2.99
C MET A 161 -0.77 -6.26 -2.53
N ALA A 162 0.31 -6.86 -3.04
CA ALA A 162 0.76 -8.17 -2.63
C ALA A 162 2.03 -8.03 -1.80
N PHE A 163 2.11 -8.76 -0.69
CA PHE A 163 3.30 -8.83 0.15
C PHE A 163 3.48 -10.23 0.70
N TYR A 164 4.71 -10.53 1.12
CA TYR A 164 5.06 -11.81 1.69
C TYR A 164 5.09 -11.73 3.22
N VAL A 165 4.57 -12.76 3.89
CA VAL A 165 4.61 -12.91 5.35
C VAL A 165 5.35 -14.20 5.70
N ALA A 166 6.23 -14.11 6.69
CA ALA A 166 6.97 -15.27 7.21
C ALA A 166 6.11 -16.08 8.19
N ASP A 167 5.45 -15.42 9.15
CA ASP A 167 4.46 -16.04 10.05
C ASP A 167 3.09 -16.14 9.34
N PHE A 168 3.00 -17.05 8.35
CA PHE A 168 1.78 -17.22 7.55
C PHE A 168 0.60 -17.74 8.39
N SER A 169 0.85 -18.71 9.29
CA SER A 169 -0.19 -19.29 10.15
C SER A 169 -0.71 -18.33 11.21
N GLY A 170 0.18 -17.64 11.92
CA GLY A 170 -0.23 -16.71 12.98
C GLY A 170 -0.97 -15.50 12.39
N THR A 171 -0.47 -14.98 11.28
CA THR A 171 -1.12 -13.87 10.57
C THR A 171 -2.49 -14.27 10.04
N TYR A 172 -2.61 -15.48 9.47
CA TYR A 172 -3.91 -16.02 9.05
C TYR A 172 -4.90 -16.10 10.23
N SER A 173 -4.48 -16.68 11.35
CA SER A 173 -5.35 -16.82 12.53
C SER A 173 -5.86 -15.47 13.05
N ARG A 174 -4.98 -14.46 13.09
CA ARG A 174 -5.34 -13.09 13.51
C ARG A 174 -6.26 -12.38 12.52
N LEU A 175 -6.09 -12.59 11.21
CA LEU A 175 -6.87 -11.93 10.16
C LEU A 175 -8.10 -12.71 9.68
N ARG A 176 -8.30 -13.95 10.14
CA ARG A 176 -9.39 -14.83 9.70
C ARG A 176 -10.77 -14.14 9.65
N PRO A 177 -11.15 -13.28 10.62
CA PRO A 177 -12.44 -12.58 10.58
C PRO A 177 -12.59 -11.56 9.45
N LEU A 178 -11.49 -11.10 8.83
CA LEU A 178 -11.46 -10.09 7.76
C LEU A 178 -11.22 -10.70 6.37
N LEU A 179 -11.19 -12.03 6.25
CA LEU A 179 -10.92 -12.66 4.96
C LEU A 179 -11.96 -12.26 3.91
N PHE A 180 -11.44 -11.93 2.73
CA PHE A 180 -12.22 -11.43 1.62
C PHE A 180 -12.22 -12.44 0.47
N ASN A 181 -13.37 -13.09 0.26
CA ASN A 181 -13.56 -14.03 -0.85
C ASN A 181 -14.33 -13.43 -2.03
N ASN A 182 -14.84 -12.19 -1.96
CA ASN A 182 -15.58 -11.57 -3.07
C ASN A 182 -14.68 -10.91 -4.14
N HIS A 183 -13.75 -11.68 -4.68
CA HIS A 183 -12.86 -11.30 -5.79
C HIS A 183 -13.09 -12.18 -7.04
N PRO A 184 -12.53 -11.91 -8.22
CA PRO A 184 -12.75 -12.78 -9.40
C PRO A 184 -11.84 -14.02 -9.45
N TYR A 185 -10.81 -14.10 -8.60
CA TYR A 185 -9.81 -15.17 -8.64
C TYR A 185 -10.30 -16.49 -8.00
N LYS A 186 -9.76 -17.63 -8.46
CA LYS A 186 -10.17 -18.99 -8.08
C LYS A 186 -9.72 -19.42 -6.67
N ASP A 187 -8.74 -18.74 -6.12
CA ASP A 187 -8.07 -19.04 -4.85
C ASP A 187 -8.86 -18.47 -3.66
N LYS A 188 -10.10 -18.95 -3.51
CA LYS A 188 -10.97 -18.65 -2.37
C LYS A 188 -10.49 -19.39 -1.13
N VAL A 189 -10.44 -18.69 -0.01
CA VAL A 189 -9.95 -19.24 1.26
C VAL A 189 -11.08 -19.21 2.27
N TYR A 190 -11.66 -20.37 2.58
CA TYR A 190 -12.69 -20.51 3.60
C TYR A 190 -12.13 -21.02 4.93
N ASN A 191 -10.99 -21.70 4.88
CA ASN A 191 -10.30 -22.25 6.03
C ASN A 191 -8.78 -22.23 5.82
N PHE A 192 -8.02 -22.62 6.85
CA PHE A 192 -6.57 -22.56 6.80
C PHE A 192 -5.96 -23.54 5.78
N LYS A 193 -6.60 -24.69 5.53
CA LYS A 193 -6.14 -25.65 4.51
C LYS A 193 -6.18 -25.04 3.12
N ASP A 194 -7.22 -24.26 2.80
CA ASP A 194 -7.28 -23.53 1.53
C ASP A 194 -6.14 -22.51 1.41
N ALA A 195 -5.86 -21.76 2.48
CA ALA A 195 -4.77 -20.78 2.50
C ALA A 195 -3.40 -21.45 2.25
N LEU A 196 -3.19 -22.64 2.81
CA LEU A 196 -1.98 -23.43 2.58
C LEU A 196 -1.89 -23.93 1.14
N ASN A 197 -3.00 -24.45 0.58
CA ASN A 197 -3.04 -24.94 -0.81
C ASN A 197 -2.74 -23.84 -1.83
N PHE A 198 -3.25 -22.62 -1.60
CA PHE A 198 -3.01 -21.49 -2.49
C PHE A 198 -1.75 -20.70 -2.14
N HIS A 199 -1.12 -20.98 -1.00
CA HIS A 199 -0.01 -20.21 -0.42
C HIS A 199 -0.33 -18.71 -0.23
N GLN A 200 -1.60 -18.35 -0.18
CA GLN A 200 -2.04 -16.96 -0.03
C GLN A 200 -3.48 -16.85 0.46
N TYR A 201 -3.83 -15.68 0.96
CA TYR A 201 -5.19 -15.27 1.29
C TYR A 201 -5.34 -13.74 1.11
N ARG A 202 -6.58 -13.25 1.10
CA ARG A 202 -6.88 -11.83 0.91
C ARG A 202 -7.75 -11.25 2.00
N PHE A 203 -7.56 -9.97 2.27
CA PHE A 203 -8.47 -9.12 3.06
C PHE A 203 -8.50 -7.72 2.43
N GLN A 204 -9.41 -6.86 2.87
CA GLN A 204 -9.52 -5.49 2.34
C GLN A 204 -9.59 -4.41 3.42
N ASP A 205 -10.22 -4.73 4.54
CA ASP A 205 -10.52 -3.75 5.57
C ASP A 205 -9.42 -3.62 6.59
N ILE A 206 -9.09 -2.36 6.87
CA ILE A 206 -8.30 -1.93 8.00
C ILE A 206 -9.29 -1.30 8.98
N VAL A 207 -9.48 -1.96 10.11
CA VAL A 207 -10.47 -1.58 11.12
C VAL A 207 -9.81 -1.01 12.35
N GLN A 208 -10.55 -0.19 13.09
CA GLN A 208 -10.15 0.24 14.42
C GLN A 208 -10.23 -0.95 15.37
N LEU A 209 -9.09 -1.40 15.88
CA LEU A 209 -9.05 -2.54 16.79
C LEU A 209 -9.62 -2.17 18.17
N PRO A 210 -10.17 -3.11 18.93
CA PRO A 210 -10.42 -2.88 20.36
C PRO A 210 -9.10 -2.75 21.13
N ALA A 211 -9.21 -2.35 22.40
CA ALA A 211 -8.06 -2.27 23.31
C ALA A 211 -7.37 -3.64 23.52
N SER A 212 -8.13 -4.75 23.45
CA SER A 212 -7.59 -6.11 23.51
C SER A 212 -6.70 -6.46 22.31
N GLY A 213 -6.78 -5.70 21.21
CA GLY A 213 -6.01 -5.95 19.98
C GLY A 213 -6.46 -7.17 19.17
N THR A 214 -7.49 -7.88 19.64
CA THR A 214 -8.05 -9.04 18.95
C THR A 214 -9.32 -8.67 18.19
N LEU A 215 -9.60 -9.39 17.12
CA LEU A 215 -10.84 -9.20 16.35
C LEU A 215 -12.03 -9.97 16.95
N GLU A 216 -11.82 -10.74 18.02
CA GLU A 216 -12.78 -11.72 18.55
C GLU A 216 -13.77 -11.14 19.57
N ASP A 217 -13.74 -9.84 19.84
CA ASP A 217 -14.27 -9.27 21.08
C ASP A 217 -15.53 -8.38 20.96
N ARG A 218 -16.39 -8.59 19.96
CA ARG A 218 -17.73 -7.98 19.99
C ARG A 218 -18.84 -8.95 19.57
N LYS A 219 -19.69 -9.29 20.54
CA LYS A 219 -21.06 -9.74 20.33
C LYS A 219 -21.78 -8.71 19.42
N GLY A 220 -21.86 -9.00 18.12
CA GLY A 220 -22.82 -8.41 17.19
C GLY A 220 -22.54 -7.02 16.60
N GLY A 221 -21.33 -6.45 16.73
CA GLY A 221 -21.00 -5.14 16.13
C GLY A 221 -19.81 -5.21 15.18
N SER A 222 -19.96 -4.69 13.95
CA SER A 222 -18.84 -4.48 13.02
C SER A 222 -17.87 -3.44 13.59
N LEU A 223 -16.56 -3.66 13.46
CA LEU A 223 -15.55 -2.68 13.86
C LEU A 223 -15.54 -1.51 12.85
N PRO A 224 -15.34 -0.25 13.28
CA PRO A 224 -15.24 0.87 12.37
C PRO A 224 -14.12 0.66 11.34
N VAL A 225 -14.44 0.73 10.05
CA VAL A 225 -13.46 0.66 8.98
C VAL A 225 -12.76 2.02 8.90
N LEU A 226 -11.44 2.02 9.08
CA LEU A 226 -10.58 3.22 8.98
C LEU A 226 -10.04 3.40 7.57
N TYR A 227 -9.82 2.29 6.86
CA TYR A 227 -9.30 2.31 5.51
C TYR A 227 -9.68 1.05 4.73
N ARG A 228 -9.76 1.15 3.40
CA ARG A 228 -9.95 -0.01 2.52
C ARG A 228 -8.94 -0.01 1.38
N ILE A 229 -8.18 -1.09 1.29
CA ILE A 229 -7.27 -1.42 0.19
C ILE A 229 -7.16 -2.94 0.14
N SER A 230 -7.09 -3.57 -1.05
CA SER A 230 -6.99 -5.03 -1.08
C SER A 230 -5.57 -5.50 -0.76
N HIS A 231 -5.45 -6.46 0.14
CA HIS A 231 -4.20 -7.09 0.54
C HIS A 231 -4.18 -8.52 0.03
N GLU A 232 -3.14 -8.87 -0.72
CA GLU A 232 -2.82 -10.25 -1.03
C GLU A 232 -1.63 -10.69 -0.17
N CYS A 233 -1.94 -11.44 0.88
CA CYS A 233 -0.95 -11.97 1.81
C CYS A 233 -0.43 -13.28 1.24
N ARG A 234 0.84 -13.32 0.86
CA ARG A 234 1.49 -14.52 0.33
C ARG A 234 2.43 -15.13 1.36
N SER A 235 2.46 -16.44 1.44
CA SER A 235 3.47 -17.15 2.23
C SER A 235 4.85 -16.98 1.62
N THR A 236 5.92 -16.92 2.42
CA THR A 236 7.30 -17.07 1.89
C THR A 236 7.55 -18.42 1.23
N ALA A 237 6.70 -19.43 1.47
CA ALA A 237 6.71 -20.70 0.74
C ALA A 237 5.99 -20.64 -0.62
N HIS A 238 5.39 -19.51 -0.98
CA HIS A 238 4.71 -19.34 -2.26
C HIS A 238 5.70 -19.52 -3.43
N PRO A 239 5.36 -20.23 -4.52
CA PRO A 239 6.29 -20.57 -5.61
C PRO A 239 7.00 -19.38 -6.29
N ASN A 240 6.41 -18.18 -6.19
CA ASN A 240 6.94 -16.93 -6.72
C ASN A 240 7.73 -16.09 -5.71
N PHE A 241 7.96 -16.58 -4.49
CA PHE A 241 8.76 -15.86 -3.50
C PHE A 241 10.19 -15.67 -4.01
N LEU A 242 10.69 -14.43 -3.94
CA LEU A 242 12.02 -13.99 -4.44
C LEU A 242 12.32 -14.32 -5.91
N ARG A 243 11.34 -14.76 -6.70
CA ARG A 243 11.54 -14.91 -8.14
C ARG A 243 11.69 -13.54 -8.78
N CYS A 244 12.71 -13.41 -9.63
CA CYS A 244 12.80 -12.27 -10.54
C CYS A 244 11.61 -12.34 -11.50
N LEU A 245 10.62 -11.48 -11.29
CA LEU A 245 9.48 -11.37 -12.18
C LEU A 245 9.91 -10.47 -13.34
N PHE A 246 10.40 -11.08 -14.41
CA PHE A 246 10.49 -10.39 -15.69
C PHE A 246 9.07 -10.09 -16.15
N ASN A 247 8.75 -8.81 -16.38
CA ASN A 247 7.57 -8.46 -17.17
C ASN A 247 7.79 -9.11 -18.55
N ARG A 248 6.95 -10.09 -18.89
CA ARG A 248 6.81 -10.57 -20.26
C ARG A 248 5.83 -9.68 -21.00
#